data_AF-A0A939WWG4-F1
#
_entry.id   AF-A0A939WWG4-F1
#
_cell.length_a   1.000
_cell.length_b   1.000
_cell.length_c   1.000
_cell.angle_alpha   90.00
_cell.angle_beta   90.00
_cell.angle_gamma   90.00
#
_symmetry.space_group_name_H-M   'P 1'
#
loop_
_entity.id
_entity.type
_entity.pdbx_description
1 polymer ?
#
loop_
_entity_poly.entity_id
_entity_poly.type
_entity_poly.pdbx_seq_one_letter_code
_entity_poly.pdbx_strand_id
1 'polypeptide(L)'
;MITTSSKQEFMKRLFKHNLREKLIAAVCTAVILLVAVCLKPVSKVYSVNVNTKISPDQELVSENIGRIEVKVSGNFFELRKIKAEDLVMNFDFSNESAGEINLNIGDKELPAVFLPLDVKSVSPQTLIFRTKVRKVESEPETPAPEEDAVKEPADQEPVEGTVKENKEPAPVETFHETSPQQEQPANEEKNE
;
A
#
# COMPACT_ATOMS: atom_id res chain seq x y z
N MET A 1 31.64 -51.62 28.71
CA MET A 1 31.84 -51.51 27.25
C MET A 1 30.65 -52.14 26.55
N ILE A 2 29.75 -51.35 25.96
CA ILE A 2 28.60 -51.85 25.19
C ILE A 2 29.02 -51.89 23.73
N THR A 3 29.13 -53.10 23.17
CA THR A 3 29.60 -53.37 21.81
C THR A 3 28.71 -52.70 20.76
N THR A 4 29.29 -51.79 19.99
CA THR A 4 28.66 -51.06 18.86
C THR A 4 28.20 -51.97 17.72
N SER A 5 28.66 -53.22 17.67
CA SER A 5 28.33 -54.20 16.62
C SER A 5 26.85 -54.62 16.60
N SER A 6 26.18 -54.69 17.77
CA SER A 6 24.77 -55.12 17.87
C SER A 6 23.79 -54.13 17.23
N LYS A 7 24.06 -52.81 17.36
CA LYS A 7 23.20 -51.76 16.78
C LYS A 7 23.23 -51.78 15.25
N GLN A 8 24.40 -52.05 14.66
CA GLN A 8 24.53 -52.09 13.20
C GLN A 8 23.84 -53.30 12.57
N GLU A 9 23.90 -54.47 13.21
CA GLU A 9 23.18 -55.65 12.71
C GLU A 9 21.67 -55.52 12.87
N PHE A 10 21.21 -54.89 13.95
CA PHE A 10 19.77 -54.62 14.17
C PHE A 10 19.21 -53.63 13.13
N MET A 11 19.93 -52.55 12.84
CA MET A 11 19.57 -51.60 11.77
C MET A 11 19.54 -52.30 10.40
N LYS A 12 20.57 -53.10 10.07
CA LYS A 12 20.60 -53.85 8.79
C LYS A 12 19.44 -54.81 8.62
N ARG A 13 18.94 -55.44 9.71
CA ARG A 13 17.75 -56.31 9.67
C ARG A 13 16.45 -55.51 9.52
N LEU A 14 16.33 -54.35 10.16
CA LEU A 14 15.17 -53.46 10.00
C LEU A 14 15.04 -52.89 8.57
N PHE A 15 16.15 -52.67 7.86
CA PHE A 15 16.14 -52.11 6.50
C PHE A 15 16.16 -53.15 5.37
N LYS A 16 16.42 -54.44 5.64
CA LYS A 16 16.56 -55.46 4.57
C LYS A 16 15.23 -55.99 4.01
N HIS A 17 14.17 -56.02 4.80
CA HIS A 17 12.84 -56.44 4.34
C HIS A 17 11.95 -55.21 4.10
N ASN A 18 11.42 -55.11 2.88
CA ASN A 18 10.41 -54.14 2.45
C ASN A 18 10.84 -52.65 2.56
N LEU A 19 12.10 -52.34 2.28
CA LEU A 19 12.62 -50.95 2.25
C LEU A 19 11.73 -50.03 1.40
N ARG A 20 11.29 -50.51 0.23
CA ARG A 20 10.43 -49.76 -0.69
C ARG A 20 9.07 -49.42 -0.06
N GLU A 21 8.42 -50.38 0.59
CA GLU A 21 7.13 -50.15 1.27
C GLU A 21 7.29 -49.21 2.47
N LYS A 22 8.37 -49.38 3.25
CA LYS A 22 8.68 -48.49 4.39
C LYS A 22 8.97 -47.06 3.93
N LEU A 23 9.68 -46.90 2.82
CA LEU A 23 9.93 -45.59 2.23
C LEU A 23 8.64 -44.96 1.72
N ILE A 24 7.79 -45.72 1.01
CA ILE A 24 6.48 -45.24 0.55
C ILE A 24 5.62 -44.83 1.76
N ALA A 25 5.53 -45.66 2.80
CA ALA A 25 4.78 -45.35 4.01
C ALA A 25 5.33 -44.11 4.72
N ALA A 26 6.65 -43.95 4.79
CA ALA A 26 7.28 -42.77 5.38
C ALA A 26 6.98 -41.51 4.57
N VAL A 27 7.04 -41.58 3.23
CA VAL A 27 6.68 -40.47 2.33
C VAL A 27 5.20 -40.13 2.48
N CYS A 28 4.30 -41.11 2.46
CA CYS A 28 2.87 -40.88 2.68
C CYS A 28 2.59 -40.25 4.04
N THR A 29 3.23 -40.74 5.11
CA THR A 29 3.11 -40.17 6.45
C THR A 29 3.61 -38.73 6.48
N ALA A 30 4.74 -38.43 5.83
CA ALA A 30 5.26 -37.07 5.73
C ALA A 30 4.30 -36.15 4.97
N VAL A 31 3.71 -36.62 3.86
CA VAL A 31 2.71 -35.86 3.09
C VAL A 31 1.46 -35.60 3.92
N ILE A 32 0.93 -36.60 4.64
CA ILE A 32 -0.25 -36.42 5.51
C ILE A 32 0.03 -35.44 6.63
N LEU A 33 1.20 -35.55 7.29
CA LEU A 33 1.60 -34.61 8.34
C LEU A 33 1.78 -33.19 7.79
N LEU A 34 2.36 -33.05 6.60
CA LEU A 34 2.50 -31.76 5.93
C LEU A 34 1.12 -31.13 5.67
N VAL A 35 0.19 -31.90 5.10
CA VAL A 35 -1.18 -31.43 4.86
C VAL A 35 -1.87 -31.05 6.18
N ALA A 36 -1.75 -31.87 7.23
CA ALA A 36 -2.33 -31.58 8.53
C ALA A 36 -1.78 -30.28 9.15
N VAL A 37 -0.49 -29.98 8.96
CA VAL A 37 0.12 -28.71 9.38
C VAL A 37 -0.39 -27.55 8.53
N CYS A 38 -0.52 -27.73 7.21
CA CYS A 38 -1.03 -26.69 6.31
C CYS A 38 -2.51 -26.33 6.56
N LEU A 39 -3.30 -27.23 7.15
CA LEU A 39 -4.70 -26.96 7.50
C LEU A 39 -4.87 -26.12 8.77
N LYS A 40 -3.83 -25.93 9.59
CA LYS A 40 -3.94 -25.10 10.78
C LYS A 40 -4.09 -23.63 10.37
N PRO A 41 -5.01 -22.88 11.01
CA PRO A 41 -5.16 -21.47 10.72
C PRO A 41 -3.87 -20.74 11.11
N VAL A 42 -3.37 -19.92 10.20
CA VAL A 42 -2.21 -19.06 10.41
C VAL A 42 -2.73 -17.64 10.58
N SER A 43 -2.09 -16.85 11.46
CA SER A 43 -2.40 -15.43 11.59
C SER A 43 -1.29 -14.60 10.97
N LYS A 44 -1.67 -13.55 10.25
CA LYS A 44 -0.74 -12.60 9.62
C LYS A 44 -1.29 -11.18 9.71
N VAL A 45 -0.38 -10.22 9.85
CA VAL A 45 -0.68 -8.78 9.86
C VAL A 45 -0.38 -8.21 8.48
N TYR A 46 -1.29 -7.42 7.96
CA TYR A 46 -1.17 -6.72 6.69
C TYR A 46 -1.26 -5.22 6.91
N SER A 47 -0.33 -4.46 6.31
CA SER A 47 -0.44 -3.01 6.22
C SER A 47 -1.28 -2.66 4.99
N VAL A 48 -2.42 -2.01 5.22
CA VAL A 48 -3.35 -1.58 4.18
C VAL A 48 -3.18 -0.08 3.98
N ASN A 49 -2.95 0.34 2.73
CA ASN A 49 -2.82 1.76 2.42
C ASN A 49 -4.21 2.40 2.35
N VAL A 50 -4.31 3.62 2.87
CA VAL A 50 -5.53 4.42 2.84
C VAL A 50 -5.38 5.52 1.80
N ASN A 51 -6.20 5.45 0.77
CA ASN A 51 -6.31 6.49 -0.23
C ASN A 51 -7.57 7.30 0.04
N THR A 52 -7.45 8.61 -0.04
CA THR A 52 -8.58 9.52 0.08
C THR A 52 -8.71 10.35 -1.18
N LYS A 53 -9.96 10.55 -1.58
CA LYS A 53 -10.32 11.50 -2.62
C LYS A 53 -11.12 12.62 -1.97
N ILE A 54 -10.67 13.84 -2.18
CA ILE A 54 -11.30 15.06 -1.64
C ILE A 54 -11.70 15.97 -2.80
N SER A 55 -12.62 16.89 -2.51
CA SER A 55 -13.06 17.90 -3.46
C SER A 55 -11.89 18.84 -3.85
N PRO A 56 -11.80 19.32 -5.10
CA PRO A 56 -10.67 20.15 -5.57
C PRO A 56 -10.54 21.51 -4.86
N ASP A 57 -11.62 21.98 -4.23
CA ASP A 57 -11.66 23.20 -3.41
C ASP A 57 -11.25 22.96 -1.95
N GLN A 58 -10.89 21.73 -1.58
CA GLN A 58 -10.45 21.35 -0.24
C GLN A 58 -9.01 20.85 -0.24
N GLU A 59 -8.36 20.96 0.92
CA GLU A 59 -7.05 20.38 1.21
C GLU A 59 -7.15 19.44 2.42
N LEU A 60 -6.42 18.32 2.36
CA LEU A 60 -6.28 17.40 3.50
C LEU A 60 -5.17 17.91 4.42
N VAL A 61 -5.50 18.11 5.68
CA VAL A 61 -4.60 18.66 6.71
C VAL A 61 -4.12 17.56 7.69
N SER A 62 -4.63 16.33 7.55
CA SER A 62 -4.26 15.23 8.44
C SER A 62 -2.86 14.68 8.18
N GLU A 63 -2.06 14.59 9.24
CA GLU A 63 -0.66 14.16 9.20
C GLU A 63 -0.48 12.62 9.22
N ASN A 64 -1.51 11.84 9.58
CA ASN A 64 -1.30 10.47 10.07
C ASN A 64 -2.20 9.39 9.47
N ILE A 65 -2.59 9.49 8.18
CA ILE A 65 -3.58 8.58 7.58
C ILE A 65 -3.06 7.90 6.31
N GLY A 66 -1.84 7.36 6.38
CA GLY A 66 -1.29 6.59 5.27
C GLY A 66 -1.65 5.10 5.32
N ARG A 67 -1.67 4.50 6.52
CA ARG A 67 -1.69 3.05 6.69
C ARG A 67 -2.47 2.60 7.91
N ILE A 68 -3.18 1.49 7.77
CA ILE A 68 -3.74 0.72 8.88
C ILE A 68 -3.14 -0.68 8.90
N GLU A 69 -3.14 -1.32 10.06
CA GLU A 69 -2.75 -2.71 10.24
C GLU A 69 -3.98 -3.57 10.47
N VAL A 70 -4.13 -4.59 9.64
CA VAL A 70 -5.23 -5.56 9.74
C VAL A 70 -4.63 -6.93 10.05
N LYS A 71 -4.97 -7.47 11.22
CA LYS A 71 -4.59 -8.82 11.61
C LYS A 71 -5.69 -9.77 11.19
N VAL A 72 -5.37 -10.72 10.33
CA VAL A 72 -6.29 -11.75 9.86
C VAL A 72 -5.80 -13.14 10.24
N SER A 73 -6.72 -14.09 10.26
CA SER A 73 -6.48 -15.50 10.47
C SER A 73 -7.17 -16.29 9.38
N GLY A 74 -6.52 -17.33 8.86
CA GLY A 74 -7.11 -18.16 7.82
C GLY A 74 -6.18 -19.25 7.33
N ASN A 75 -6.57 -19.90 6.24
CA ASN A 75 -5.75 -20.93 5.61
C ASN A 75 -4.49 -20.29 5.00
N PHE A 76 -3.33 -20.93 5.17
CA PHE A 76 -2.07 -20.51 4.55
C PHE A 76 -2.20 -20.22 3.05
N PHE A 77 -2.95 -21.05 2.32
CA PHE A 77 -3.15 -20.88 0.88
C PHE A 77 -3.97 -19.64 0.53
N GLU A 78 -4.92 -19.23 1.37
CA GLU A 78 -5.72 -18.02 1.15
C GLU A 78 -4.91 -16.77 1.47
N LEU A 79 -4.18 -16.79 2.59
CA LEU A 79 -3.29 -15.70 2.98
C LEU A 79 -2.19 -15.45 1.94
N ARG A 80 -1.71 -16.49 1.25
CA ARG A 80 -0.69 -16.35 0.20
C ARG A 80 -1.22 -15.69 -1.09
N LYS A 81 -2.54 -15.72 -1.31
CA LYS A 81 -3.15 -15.10 -2.50
C LYS A 81 -3.25 -13.58 -2.38
N ILE A 82 -3.16 -13.04 -1.17
CA ILE A 82 -3.26 -11.59 -0.92
C ILE A 82 -2.02 -10.91 -1.46
N LYS A 83 -2.20 -9.99 -2.41
CA LYS A 83 -1.13 -9.18 -2.98
C LYS A 83 -1.16 -7.77 -2.41
N ALA A 84 -0.04 -7.06 -2.50
CA ALA A 84 0.07 -5.68 -2.05
C ALA A 84 -0.90 -4.73 -2.79
N GLU A 85 -1.18 -5.00 -4.07
CA GLU A 85 -2.13 -4.24 -4.89
C GLU A 85 -3.58 -4.32 -4.40
N ASP A 86 -3.95 -5.41 -3.71
CA ASP A 86 -5.29 -5.62 -3.16
C ASP A 86 -5.45 -4.97 -1.76
N LEU A 87 -4.37 -4.46 -1.18
CA LEU A 87 -4.31 -3.90 0.18
C LEU A 87 -4.47 -2.38 0.17
N VAL A 88 -5.53 -1.90 -0.48
CA VAL A 88 -5.84 -0.48 -0.60
C VAL A 88 -7.30 -0.24 -0.25
N MET A 89 -7.55 0.71 0.64
CA MET A 89 -8.89 1.26 0.91
C MET A 89 -9.00 2.63 0.25
N ASN A 90 -10.15 2.91 -0.38
CA ASN A 90 -10.39 4.18 -1.02
C ASN A 90 -11.63 4.83 -0.38
N PHE A 91 -11.45 6.01 0.21
CA PHE A 91 -12.54 6.80 0.77
C PHE A 91 -12.77 8.04 -0.09
N ASP A 92 -14.01 8.25 -0.53
CA ASP A 92 -14.40 9.43 -1.31
C ASP A 92 -15.16 10.41 -0.42
N PHE A 93 -14.51 11.55 -0.14
CA PHE A 93 -15.06 12.67 0.61
C PHE A 93 -15.35 13.87 -0.30
N SER A 94 -15.43 13.68 -1.63
CA SER A 94 -15.66 14.78 -2.58
C SER A 94 -17.00 15.50 -2.37
N ASN A 95 -17.97 14.84 -1.73
CA ASN A 95 -19.29 15.40 -1.44
C ASN A 95 -19.43 15.90 0.02
N GLU A 96 -18.40 15.73 0.83
CA GLU A 96 -18.42 16.13 2.24
C GLU A 96 -17.96 17.57 2.39
N SER A 97 -18.52 18.27 3.37
CA SER A 97 -18.09 19.63 3.71
C SER A 97 -16.73 19.62 4.40
N ALA A 98 -15.99 20.73 4.28
CA ALA A 98 -14.72 20.87 4.98
C ALA A 98 -14.92 20.77 6.50
N GLY A 99 -14.10 19.95 7.17
CA GLY A 99 -14.23 19.73 8.62
C GLY A 99 -13.45 18.52 9.11
N GLU A 100 -13.85 18.02 10.29
CA GLU A 100 -13.33 16.77 10.83
C GLU A 100 -14.29 15.62 10.52
N ILE A 101 -13.79 14.59 9.83
CA ILE A 101 -14.51 13.38 9.45
C ILE A 101 -13.92 12.21 10.24
N ASN A 102 -14.75 11.60 11.08
CA ASN A 102 -14.39 10.46 11.89
C ASN A 102 -14.96 9.18 11.25
N LEU A 103 -14.09 8.29 10.78
CA LEU A 103 -14.46 7.04 10.13
C LEU A 103 -14.09 5.85 11.01
N ASN A 104 -15.07 5.01 11.33
CA ASN A 104 -14.84 3.77 12.07
C ASN A 104 -14.70 2.60 11.08
N ILE A 105 -13.55 1.94 11.09
CA ILE A 105 -13.22 0.83 10.19
C ILE A 105 -13.85 -0.45 10.73
N GLY A 106 -14.91 -0.90 10.07
CA GLY A 106 -15.52 -2.21 10.27
C GLY A 106 -15.32 -3.13 9.08
N ASP A 107 -15.92 -4.32 9.14
CA ASP A 107 -15.75 -5.37 8.13
C ASP A 107 -16.15 -4.95 6.70
N LYS A 108 -17.05 -3.97 6.58
CA LYS A 108 -17.53 -3.45 5.28
C LYS A 108 -16.55 -2.51 4.58
N GLU A 109 -15.72 -1.83 5.36
CA GLU A 109 -14.73 -0.86 4.84
C GLU A 109 -13.41 -1.54 4.48
N LEU A 110 -13.21 -2.76 4.96
CA LEU A 110 -12.02 -3.54 4.67
C LEU A 110 -12.00 -4.01 3.20
N PRO A 111 -10.81 -4.14 2.60
CA PRO A 111 -10.67 -4.68 1.26
C PRO A 111 -11.33 -6.06 1.13
N ALA A 112 -12.03 -6.28 0.01
CA ALA A 112 -12.77 -7.51 -0.26
C ALA A 112 -11.92 -8.79 -0.18
N VAL A 113 -10.60 -8.67 -0.35
CA VAL A 113 -9.65 -9.77 -0.19
C VAL A 113 -9.66 -10.40 1.21
N PHE A 114 -10.16 -9.67 2.22
CA PHE A 114 -10.31 -10.16 3.58
C PHE A 114 -11.65 -10.84 3.88
N LEU A 115 -12.65 -10.76 2.99
CA LEU A 115 -13.97 -11.39 3.19
C LEU A 115 -13.94 -12.91 3.49
N PRO A 116 -13.10 -13.74 2.83
CA PRO A 116 -13.05 -15.17 3.16
C PRO A 116 -12.24 -15.47 4.43
N LEU A 117 -11.65 -14.46 5.06
CA LEU A 117 -10.74 -14.59 6.18
C LEU A 117 -11.38 -14.12 7.49
N ASP A 118 -10.83 -14.58 8.60
CA ASP A 118 -11.28 -14.19 9.93
C ASP A 118 -10.46 -12.99 10.41
N VAL A 119 -11.06 -11.80 10.37
CA VAL A 119 -10.42 -10.55 10.83
C VAL A 119 -10.38 -10.54 12.36
N LYS A 120 -9.16 -10.51 12.92
CA LYS A 120 -8.94 -10.55 14.37
C LYS A 120 -8.88 -9.17 14.99
N SER A 121 -8.25 -8.21 14.32
CA SER A 121 -8.12 -6.84 14.81
C SER A 121 -7.76 -5.88 13.68
N VAL A 122 -8.19 -4.63 13.84
CA VAL A 122 -7.83 -3.51 12.96
C VAL A 122 -7.24 -2.39 13.83
N SER A 123 -6.09 -1.85 13.42
CA SER A 123 -5.39 -0.79 14.17
C SER A 123 -4.80 0.27 13.23
N PRO A 124 -5.11 1.56 13.43
CA PRO A 124 -6.16 2.08 14.30
C PRO A 124 -7.56 1.67 13.81
N GLN A 125 -8.52 1.53 14.73
CA GLN A 125 -9.91 1.23 14.39
C GLN A 125 -10.67 2.47 13.87
N THR A 126 -10.28 3.67 14.33
CA THR A 126 -10.89 4.94 13.90
C THR A 126 -9.86 5.77 13.15
N LEU A 127 -10.24 6.28 11.98
CA LEU A 127 -9.48 7.23 11.19
C LEU A 127 -10.11 8.62 11.29
N ILE A 128 -9.28 9.64 11.47
CA ILE A 128 -9.72 11.03 11.67
C ILE A 128 -9.14 11.90 10.55
N PHE A 129 -9.97 12.20 9.56
CA PHE A 129 -9.61 13.07 8.43
C PHE A 129 -9.99 14.51 8.75
N ARG A 130 -9.06 15.45 8.53
CA ARG A 130 -9.30 16.89 8.69
C ARG A 130 -9.11 17.56 7.35
N THR A 131 -10.16 18.16 6.84
CA THR A 131 -10.16 18.91 5.59
C THR A 131 -10.40 20.39 5.86
N LYS A 132 -9.82 21.25 5.02
CA LYS A 132 -10.06 22.70 5.04
C LYS A 132 -10.35 23.19 3.63
N VAL A 133 -11.08 24.29 3.52
CA VAL A 133 -11.28 24.96 2.23
C VAL A 133 -9.95 25.58 1.80
N ARG A 134 -9.52 25.28 0.58
CA ARG A 134 -8.34 25.88 -0.03
C ARG A 134 -8.58 27.37 -0.19
N LYS A 135 -7.79 28.19 0.48
CA LYS A 135 -7.80 29.64 0.23
C LYS A 135 -7.17 29.87 -1.13
N VAL A 136 -7.96 30.34 -2.09
CA VAL A 136 -7.43 30.91 -3.31
C VAL A 136 -6.83 32.25 -2.90
N GLU A 137 -5.50 32.35 -2.81
CA GLU A 137 -4.85 33.66 -2.83
C GLU A 137 -5.15 34.27 -4.19
N SER A 138 -6.19 35.11 -4.24
CA SER A 138 -6.32 36.08 -5.31
C SER A 138 -5.08 36.96 -5.26
N GLU A 139 -4.28 36.97 -6.33
CA GLU A 139 -3.23 37.96 -6.52
C GLU A 139 -3.79 39.34 -6.18
N PRO A 140 -3.05 40.18 -5.42
CA PRO A 140 -3.49 41.54 -5.17
C PRO A 140 -3.57 42.25 -6.52
N GLU A 141 -4.80 42.54 -6.96
CA GLU A 141 -5.03 43.49 -8.05
C GLU A 141 -4.25 44.75 -7.69
N THR A 142 -3.22 45.03 -8.48
CA THR A 142 -2.42 46.23 -8.34
C THR A 142 -3.37 47.39 -8.55
N PRO A 143 -3.53 48.33 -7.59
CA PRO A 143 -4.39 49.47 -7.82
C PRO A 143 -3.82 50.25 -9.01
N ALA A 144 -4.56 50.24 -10.11
CA ALA A 144 -4.29 51.14 -11.23
C ALA A 144 -4.34 52.58 -10.68
N PRO A 145 -3.34 53.43 -10.95
CA PRO A 145 -3.38 54.81 -10.50
C PRO A 145 -4.58 55.51 -11.17
N GLU A 146 -5.40 56.18 -10.36
CA GLU A 146 -6.35 57.18 -10.82
C GLU A 146 -5.56 58.30 -11.51
N GLU A 147 -5.63 58.37 -12.83
CA GLU A 147 -5.15 59.53 -13.59
C GLU A 147 -6.36 60.35 -14.04
N ASP A 148 -6.47 61.51 -13.40
CA ASP A 148 -7.42 62.57 -13.67
C ASP A 148 -7.36 63.05 -15.13
N ALA A 149 -8.56 63.26 -15.66
CA ALA A 149 -8.95 63.95 -16.88
C ALA A 149 -7.97 64.99 -17.46
N VAL A 150 -7.53 64.78 -18.71
CA VAL A 150 -7.30 65.87 -19.69
C VAL A 150 -7.82 65.47 -21.07
N LYS A 151 -8.55 66.41 -21.68
CA LYS A 151 -9.31 66.34 -22.94
C LYS A 151 -8.49 66.04 -24.20
N GLU A 152 -9.15 65.31 -25.11
CA GLU A 152 -8.97 65.27 -26.58
C GLU A 152 -8.88 66.68 -27.24
N PRO A 153 -8.37 66.86 -28.49
CA PRO A 153 -8.77 66.05 -29.66
C PRO A 153 -7.72 65.70 -30.75
N ALA A 154 -8.09 64.66 -31.52
CA ALA A 154 -7.94 64.43 -32.96
C ALA A 154 -6.64 64.81 -33.71
N ASP A 155 -5.94 63.80 -34.24
CA ASP A 155 -5.85 63.46 -35.68
C ASP A 155 -4.69 62.47 -35.89
N GLN A 156 -4.97 61.27 -36.41
CA GLN A 156 -4.24 60.64 -37.54
C GLN A 156 -4.63 59.17 -37.77
N GLU A 157 -4.68 58.87 -39.06
CA GLU A 157 -5.13 57.69 -39.79
C GLU A 157 -4.19 56.46 -39.71
N PRO A 158 -4.55 55.31 -40.32
CA PRO A 158 -4.26 53.97 -39.82
C PRO A 158 -2.97 53.36 -40.39
N VAL A 159 -2.41 52.38 -39.68
CA VAL A 159 -1.43 51.45 -40.26
C VAL A 159 -1.83 50.00 -39.93
N GLU A 160 -2.10 49.26 -41.00
CA GLU A 160 -2.18 47.80 -41.07
C GLU A 160 -0.92 47.14 -40.52
N GLY A 161 -1.05 45.94 -39.93
CA GLY A 161 0.12 45.18 -39.52
C GLY A 161 -0.15 43.93 -38.72
N THR A 162 -0.47 42.86 -39.43
CA THR A 162 -0.90 41.54 -38.97
C THR A 162 0.24 40.66 -38.41
N VAL A 163 -0.16 39.67 -37.61
CA VAL A 163 0.43 38.31 -37.40
C VAL A 163 1.38 38.07 -36.21
N LYS A 164 0.79 37.42 -35.20
CA LYS A 164 1.21 36.20 -34.48
C LYS A 164 2.67 35.73 -34.62
N GLU A 165 3.31 35.42 -33.49
CA GLU A 165 3.93 34.09 -33.35
C GLU A 165 3.97 33.65 -31.88
N ASN A 166 3.19 32.60 -31.61
CA ASN A 166 3.22 31.79 -30.41
C ASN A 166 4.57 31.07 -30.36
N LYS A 167 5.37 31.29 -29.31
CA LYS A 167 6.55 30.47 -29.05
C LYS A 167 6.27 29.55 -27.87
N GLU A 168 5.88 28.34 -28.23
CA GLU A 168 5.85 27.14 -27.39
C GLU A 168 7.28 26.77 -26.97
N PRO A 169 7.58 26.55 -25.67
CA PRO A 169 8.72 25.77 -25.28
C PRO A 169 8.31 24.33 -24.90
N ALA A 170 9.07 23.41 -25.49
CA ALA A 170 8.96 21.96 -25.45
C ALA A 170 8.91 21.32 -24.05
N PRO A 171 8.39 20.08 -23.95
CA PRO A 171 8.46 19.29 -22.72
C PRO A 171 9.89 18.75 -22.51
N VAL A 172 10.46 19.05 -21.34
CA VAL A 172 11.70 18.41 -20.89
C VAL A 172 11.30 17.09 -20.23
N GLU A 173 11.47 15.99 -20.97
CA GLU A 173 11.59 14.67 -20.37
C GLU A 173 12.91 14.60 -19.60
N THR A 174 12.86 14.23 -18.32
CA THR A 174 14.04 13.70 -17.62
C THR A 174 13.61 12.52 -16.78
N PHE A 175 13.76 11.35 -17.39
CA PHE A 175 13.75 10.06 -16.72
C PHE A 175 14.96 9.99 -15.78
N HIS A 176 14.72 9.91 -14.48
CA HIS A 176 15.72 9.42 -13.54
C HIS A 176 15.38 7.98 -13.17
N GLU A 177 15.96 7.08 -13.97
CA GLU A 177 16.19 5.68 -13.63
C GLU A 177 17.10 5.63 -12.40
N THR A 178 16.56 5.21 -11.25
CA THR A 178 17.38 4.90 -10.08
C THR A 178 17.24 3.42 -9.78
N SER A 179 18.29 2.67 -10.11
CA SER A 179 18.42 1.24 -9.84
C SER A 179 18.43 0.93 -8.33
N PRO A 180 18.01 -0.28 -7.92
CA PRO A 180 17.92 -0.68 -6.52
C PRO A 180 19.29 -1.00 -5.91
N GLN A 181 19.61 -0.37 -4.78
CA GLN A 181 20.71 -0.76 -3.90
C GLN A 181 20.27 -1.89 -2.95
N GLN A 182 20.71 -3.10 -3.32
CA GLN A 182 21.53 -4.01 -2.53
C GLN A 182 21.15 -4.28 -1.05
N GLU A 183 20.66 -5.52 -0.84
CA GLU A 183 20.63 -6.27 0.42
C GLU A 183 21.92 -6.15 1.23
N GLN A 184 21.78 -5.91 2.54
CA GLN A 184 22.77 -6.31 3.54
C GLN A 184 22.18 -7.43 4.43
N PRO A 185 22.94 -8.49 4.71
CA PRO A 185 22.49 -9.60 5.54
C PRO A 185 22.49 -9.27 7.03
N ALA A 186 21.58 -9.96 7.72
CA ALA A 186 21.33 -9.93 9.16
C ALA A 186 22.58 -10.27 10.00
N ASN A 187 22.81 -9.48 11.03
CA ASN A 187 23.73 -9.82 12.11
C ASN A 187 22.97 -10.63 13.17
N GLU A 188 23.37 -11.88 13.30
CA GLU A 188 22.96 -12.82 14.32
C GLU A 188 23.83 -12.54 15.56
N GLU A 189 23.33 -11.75 16.52
CA GLU A 189 24.00 -11.59 17.81
C GLU A 189 23.35 -12.47 18.87
N LYS A 190 24.21 -13.33 19.40
CA LYS A 190 23.97 -14.36 20.37
C LYS A 190 24.66 -13.91 21.66
N ASN A 191 23.88 -13.62 22.69
CA ASN A 191 24.26 -13.43 24.10
C ASN A 191 22.91 -13.43 24.85
N GLU A 192 22.67 -14.10 25.96
CA GLU A 192 23.45 -14.94 26.87
C GLU A 192 22.42 -15.83 27.61
#